data_AF-A0A6P1U645-F1
#
_entry.id   AF-A0A6P1U645-F1
#
_cell.length_a   1.000
_cell.length_b   1.000
_cell.length_c   1.000
_cell.angle_alpha   90.00
_cell.angle_beta   90.00
_cell.angle_gamma   90.00
#
_symmetry.space_group_name_H-M   'P 1'
#
loop_
_entity.id
_entity.type
_entity.pdbx_description
1 polymer ?
#
loop_
_entity_poly.entity_id
_entity_poly.type
_entity_poly.pdbx_seq_one_letter_code
_entity_poly.pdbx_strand_id
1 'polypeptide(L)'
;MSSKSSNRKRKPRDVEPVEVELTVQFRFGDEPDDVVTPLSAAKVPMVNSVFQNRDRIVAGLVALTVQAGLASPKVVGQLWPILKFIKRRS
;
A
#
# COMPACT_ATOMS: atom_id res chain seq x y z
N MET A 1 -36.67 25.19 -26.98
CA MET A 1 -35.33 25.82 -27.13
C MET A 1 -34.39 25.13 -26.15
N SER A 2 -33.31 24.54 -26.65
CA SER A 2 -32.43 23.61 -25.93
C SER A 2 -31.18 24.35 -25.44
N SER A 3 -30.96 24.41 -24.12
CA SER A 3 -29.72 24.94 -23.52
C SER A 3 -28.80 23.78 -23.15
N LYS A 4 -27.93 23.39 -24.09
CA LYS A 4 -26.81 22.45 -23.83
C LYS A 4 -25.78 23.15 -22.94
N SER A 5 -25.77 22.81 -21.66
CA SER A 5 -24.65 23.10 -20.74
C SER A 5 -23.40 22.38 -21.25
N SER A 6 -22.42 23.14 -21.75
CA SER A 6 -21.15 22.61 -22.24
C SER A 6 -20.26 22.22 -21.05
N ASN A 7 -20.27 20.93 -20.71
CA ASN A 7 -19.37 20.35 -19.71
C ASN A 7 -17.93 20.30 -20.29
N ARG A 8 -17.20 21.42 -20.17
CA ARG A 8 -15.82 21.56 -20.65
C ARG A 8 -14.90 20.79 -19.70
N LYS A 9 -14.62 19.52 -20.02
CA LYS A 9 -13.59 18.73 -19.32
C LYS A 9 -12.26 19.49 -19.38
N ARG A 10 -11.80 19.99 -18.22
CA ARG A 10 -10.50 20.65 -18.07
C ARG A 10 -9.41 19.64 -18.44
N LYS A 11 -8.59 19.96 -19.44
CA LYS A 11 -7.41 19.17 -19.82
C LYS A 11 -6.48 19.09 -18.60
N PRO A 12 -6.00 17.90 -18.19
CA PRO A 12 -5.01 17.80 -17.12
C PRO A 12 -3.82 18.69 -17.49
N ARG A 13 -3.41 19.58 -16.58
CA ARG A 13 -2.12 20.26 -16.70
C ARG A 13 -1.06 19.17 -16.55
N ASP A 14 -0.05 19.16 -17.42
CA ASP A 14 1.14 18.34 -17.19
C ASP A 14 1.79 18.86 -15.91
N VAL A 15 1.60 18.11 -14.81
CA VAL A 15 2.18 18.42 -13.51
C VAL A 15 3.52 17.70 -13.46
N GLU A 16 4.60 18.45 -13.28
CA GLU A 16 5.91 17.88 -13.05
C GLU A 16 5.86 16.94 -11.82
N PRO A 17 6.39 15.71 -11.91
CA PRO A 17 6.40 14.78 -10.79
C PRO A 17 7.19 15.37 -9.62
N VAL A 18 6.62 15.35 -8.42
CA VAL A 18 7.35 15.73 -7.20
C VAL A 18 8.05 14.47 -6.68
N GLU A 19 9.37 14.50 -6.57
CA GLU A 19 10.11 13.41 -5.90
C GLU A 19 9.88 13.48 -4.39
N VAL A 20 9.47 12.36 -3.80
CA VAL A 20 9.33 12.23 -2.33
C VAL A 20 10.11 11.04 -1.82
N GLU A 21 10.59 11.12 -0.58
CA GLU A 21 11.18 9.99 0.12
C GLU A 21 10.11 9.29 0.96
N LEU A 22 9.86 8.01 0.65
CA LEU A 22 8.86 7.18 1.29
C LEU A 22 9.52 6.12 2.17
N THR A 23 9.12 6.07 3.43
CA THR A 23 9.43 4.97 4.34
C THR A 23 8.12 4.36 4.84
N VAL A 24 8.03 3.04 4.83
CA VAL A 24 6.90 2.29 5.36
C VAL A 24 7.42 1.33 6.42
N GLN A 25 6.88 1.45 7.62
CA GLN A 25 7.24 0.63 8.78
C GLN A 25 5.97 -0.01 9.36
N PHE A 26 6.01 -1.32 9.53
CA PHE A 26 4.98 -2.10 10.22
C PHE A 26 5.50 -2.51 11.58
N ARG A 27 4.69 -2.30 12.63
CA ARG A 27 5.00 -2.72 14.00
C ARG A 27 4.01 -3.80 14.40
N PHE A 28 4.50 -5.00 14.64
CA PHE A 28 3.68 -6.16 14.99
C PHE A 28 3.65 -6.45 16.51
N GLY A 29 4.37 -5.65 17.29
CA GLY A 29 4.48 -5.76 18.74
C GLY A 29 5.29 -4.59 19.33
N ASP A 30 5.59 -4.68 20.62
CA ASP A 30 6.27 -3.61 21.37
C ASP A 30 7.80 -3.76 21.38
N GLU A 31 8.33 -4.92 20.97
CA GLU A 31 9.77 -5.16 20.94
C GLU A 31 10.41 -4.59 19.66
N PRO A 32 11.68 -4.14 19.70
CA PRO A 32 12.37 -3.62 18.51
C PRO A 32 12.39 -4.60 17.32
N ASP A 33 12.48 -5.90 17.60
CA ASP A 33 12.52 -6.95 16.58
C ASP A 33 11.15 -7.25 15.95
N ASP A 34 10.08 -6.65 16.46
CA ASP A 34 8.72 -6.75 15.90
C ASP A 34 8.45 -5.72 14.79
N VAL A 35 9.48 -4.95 14.42
CA VAL A 35 9.40 -3.89 13.42
C VAL A 35 9.91 -4.40 12.08
N VAL A 36 9.05 -4.39 11.07
CA VAL A 36 9.41 -4.72 9.68
C VAL A 36 9.31 -3.47 8.84
N THR A 37 10.41 -3.11 8.16
CA THR A 37 10.50 -1.91 7.31
C THR A 37 10.69 -2.31 5.85
N PRO A 38 9.61 -2.66 5.12
CA PRO A 38 9.72 -3.15 3.75
C PRO A 38 10.10 -2.07 2.73
N LEU A 39 9.91 -0.79 3.07
CA LEU A 39 10.37 0.34 2.26
C LEU A 39 11.12 1.31 3.16
N SER A 40 12.36 1.62 2.82
CA SER A 40 13.22 2.55 3.56
C SER A 40 13.78 3.59 2.60
N ALA A 41 13.49 4.87 2.88
CA ALA A 41 13.96 6.02 2.09
C ALA A 41 13.80 5.83 0.56
N ALA A 42 12.71 5.20 0.13
CA ALA A 42 12.45 4.94 -1.27
C ALA A 42 12.07 6.24 -1.98
N LYS A 43 12.81 6.61 -3.02
CA LYS A 43 12.46 7.76 -3.86
C LYS A 43 11.28 7.39 -4.76
N VAL A 44 10.14 8.05 -4.57
CA VAL A 44 8.92 7.79 -5.33
C VAL A 44 8.50 9.08 -6.04
N PRO A 45 8.33 9.05 -7.37
CA PRO A 45 7.77 10.20 -8.08
C PRO A 45 6.26 10.27 -7.82
N MET A 46 5.81 11.31 -7.14
CA MET A 46 4.39 11.62 -7.01
C MET A 46 3.91 12.34 -8.27
N VAL A 47 3.39 11.54 -9.19
CA VAL A 47 2.71 12.02 -10.40
C VAL A 47 1.21 12.12 -10.13
N ASN A 48 0.62 13.25 -10.50
CA ASN A 48 -0.80 13.55 -10.26
C ASN A 48 -1.18 13.54 -8.77
N SER A 49 -2.49 13.50 -8.47
CA SER A 49 -2.98 13.50 -7.10
C SER A 49 -2.95 12.10 -6.49
N VAL A 50 -2.54 11.99 -5.22
CA VAL A 50 -2.65 10.74 -4.42
C VAL A 50 -4.06 10.15 -4.43
N PHE A 51 -5.09 11.00 -4.50
CA PHE A 51 -6.49 10.58 -4.53
C PHE A 51 -6.85 9.89 -5.84
N GLN A 52 -6.19 10.22 -6.96
CA GLN A 52 -6.42 9.57 -8.25
C GLN A 52 -5.85 8.15 -8.31
N ASN A 53 -4.82 7.86 -7.50
CA ASN A 53 -4.20 6.54 -7.39
C ASN A 53 -4.54 5.84 -6.07
N ARG A 54 -5.55 6.31 -5.32
CA ARG A 54 -5.90 5.80 -3.99
C ARG A 54 -6.03 4.27 -3.98
N ASP A 55 -6.80 3.71 -4.91
CA ASP A 55 -7.05 2.26 -4.92
C ASP A 55 -5.76 1.46 -5.18
N ARG A 56 -4.87 1.97 -6.02
CA ARG A 56 -3.56 1.35 -6.28
C ARG A 56 -2.63 1.46 -5.07
N ILE A 57 -2.61 2.61 -4.40
CA ILE A 57 -1.83 2.83 -3.18
C ILE A 57 -2.33 1.91 -2.06
N VAL A 58 -3.66 1.82 -1.89
CA VAL A 58 -4.28 0.92 -0.91
C VAL A 58 -3.95 -0.54 -1.23
N ALA A 59 -4.08 -0.97 -2.48
CA ALA A 59 -3.72 -2.33 -2.88
C ALA A 59 -2.24 -2.64 -2.61
N GLY A 60 -1.34 -1.71 -2.93
CA GLY A 60 0.09 -1.84 -2.62
C GLY A 60 0.36 -1.91 -1.13
N LEU A 61 -0.28 -1.06 -0.32
CA LEU A 61 -0.14 -1.08 1.13
C LEU A 61 -0.66 -2.39 1.75
N VAL A 62 -1.78 -2.91 1.26
CA VAL A 62 -2.32 -4.21 1.69
C VAL A 62 -1.33 -5.32 1.35
N ALA A 63 -0.78 -5.33 0.13
CA ALA A 63 0.23 -6.31 -0.26
C ALA A 63 1.49 -6.24 0.63
N LEU A 64 2.00 -5.03 0.89
CA LEU A 64 3.13 -4.82 1.79
C LEU A 64 2.84 -5.26 3.23
N THR A 65 1.62 -5.02 3.72
CA THR A 65 1.19 -5.46 5.05
C THR A 65 1.20 -6.99 5.14
N VAL A 66 0.65 -7.67 4.14
CA VAL A 66 0.64 -9.14 4.09
C VAL A 66 2.08 -9.67 4.04
N GLN A 67 2.91 -9.11 3.17
CA GLN A 67 4.31 -9.52 3.05
C GLN A 67 5.09 -9.27 4.36
N ALA A 68 4.88 -8.12 4.99
CA ALA A 68 5.54 -7.78 6.26
C ALA A 68 5.06 -8.68 7.41
N GLY A 69 3.77 -9.01 7.46
CA GLY A 69 3.21 -9.94 8.44
C GLY A 69 3.78 -11.34 8.31
N LEU A 70 3.99 -11.82 7.07
CA LEU A 70 4.65 -13.10 6.81
C LEU A 70 6.16 -13.09 7.11
N ALA A 71 6.80 -11.92 7.08
CA ALA A 71 8.21 -11.78 7.45
C ALA A 71 8.43 -11.71 8.97
N SER A 72 7.39 -11.45 9.77
CA SER A 72 7.46 -11.43 11.23
C SER A 72 7.32 -12.83 11.82
N PRO A 73 8.33 -13.35 12.57
CA PRO A 73 8.26 -14.67 13.18
C PRO A 73 7.10 -14.84 14.16
N LYS A 74 6.77 -13.79 14.93
CA LYS A 74 5.67 -13.82 15.90
C LYS A 74 4.31 -13.98 15.22
N VAL A 75 4.08 -13.27 14.12
CA VAL A 75 2.83 -13.35 13.35
C VAL A 75 2.68 -14.72 12.69
N VAL A 76 3.73 -15.25 12.05
CA VAL A 76 3.71 -16.58 11.44
C VAL A 76 3.48 -17.69 12.48
N GLY A 77 4.09 -17.58 13.66
CA GLY A 77 3.89 -18.51 14.77
C GLY A 77 2.43 -18.59 15.25
N GLN A 78 1.70 -17.48 15.23
CA GLN A 78 0.28 -17.43 15.60
C GLN A 78 -0.65 -17.95 14.49
N LEU A 79 -0.24 -17.84 13.22
CA LEU A 79 -1.00 -18.34 12.06
C LEU A 79 -0.82 -19.85 11.82
N TRP A 80 0.12 -20.48 12.51
CA TRP A 80 0.42 -21.92 12.42
C TRP A 80 -0.80 -22.85 12.51
N PRO A 81 -1.79 -22.63 13.41
CA PRO A 81 -2.96 -23.50 13.50
C PRO A 81 -3.82 -23.46 12.23
N ILE A 82 -4.01 -22.26 11.66
CA ILE A 82 -4.84 -22.04 10.47
C ILE A 82 -4.18 -22.69 9.25
N LEU A 83 -2.87 -22.51 9.08
CA LEU A 83 -2.09 -23.13 8.01
C LEU A 83 -2.15 -24.67 8.07
N LYS A 84 -2.14 -25.25 9.29
CA LYS A 84 -2.27 -26.70 9.51
C LYS A 84 -3.63 -27.24 9.06
N PHE A 85 -4.71 -26.47 9.25
CA PHE A 85 -6.05 -26.86 8.81
C PHE A 85 -6.21 -26.79 7.28
N ILE A 86 -5.60 -25.80 6.62
CA ILE A 86 -5.64 -25.67 5.16
C ILE A 86 -4.88 -26.83 4.49
N LYS A 87 -3.70 -27.19 5.00
CA LYS A 87 -2.90 -28.32 4.48
C LYS A 87 -3.60 -29.68 4.58
N ARG A 88 -4.51 -29.85 5.54
CA ARG A 88 -5.27 -31.11 5.73
C ARG A 88 -6.44 -31.30 4.77
N ARG A 89 -6.84 -30.25 4.05
CA ARG A 89 -7.95 -30.26 3.07
C ARG A 89 -7.50 -30.30 1.62
N SER A 90 -6.19 -30.25 1.36
CA SER A 90 -5.60 -30.35 0.03
C SER A 90 -4.98 -31.71 -0.22
#